data_AF-B3QWK5-F1
#
_entry.id   AF-B3QWK5-F1
#
_cell.length_a   1.000
_cell.length_b   1.000
_cell.length_c   1.000
_cell.angle_alpha   90.00
_cell.angle_beta   90.00
_cell.angle_gamma   90.00
#
_symmetry.space_group_name_H-M   'P 1'
#
loop_
_entity.id
_entity.type
_entity.pdbx_description
1 polymer ?
#
loop_
_entity_poly.entity_id
_entity_poly.type
_entity_poly.pdbx_seq_one_letter_code
_entity_poly.pdbx_strand_id
1 'polypeptide(L)'
;MTQEKKYRGITRIDSHDTHGWFVRAYKAGKTTSKLFSDAVYGGKEIALKEAITFREELVKKLNDGVDVDLVKQAKKVRSLRAKPVDLVAEANEAMKMAIAPYSKFQVGAALKASSGNVYTGQNIESASFGLSMCAERVALFKALSEGERGFSEIVITSSSDDFCPLCGACRQVLLEFAGNISVIMVNGKGEMKKQKLQKLLPEAFNAKVFEKSGTTKIATKTDESEH
;
A
#
# COMPACT_ATOMS: atom_id res chain seq x y z
N MET A 1 -29.25 -11.42 0.35
CA MET A 1 -28.26 -11.40 -0.75
C MET A 1 -26.91 -11.76 -0.17
N THR A 2 -26.34 -12.87 -0.61
CA THR A 2 -25.16 -13.55 -0.06
C THR A 2 -23.88 -12.73 -0.30
N GLN A 3 -23.15 -12.41 0.76
CA GLN A 3 -21.84 -11.75 0.68
C GLN A 3 -20.87 -12.63 -0.15
N GLU A 4 -20.35 -12.12 -1.27
CA GLU A 4 -19.35 -12.84 -2.06
C GLU A 4 -18.09 -13.05 -1.22
N LYS A 5 -17.79 -14.32 -0.91
CA LYS A 5 -16.59 -14.75 -0.18
C LYS A 5 -15.35 -14.30 -0.97
N LYS A 6 -14.49 -13.46 -0.38
CA LYS A 6 -13.31 -12.88 -1.06
C LYS A 6 -12.12 -13.85 -1.02
N TYR A 7 -11.72 -14.39 -2.17
CA TYR A 7 -10.59 -15.32 -2.29
C TYR A 7 -9.30 -14.61 -2.70
N ARG A 8 -8.19 -14.83 -1.98
CA ARG A 8 -6.91 -14.12 -2.21
C ARG A 8 -6.24 -14.55 -3.52
N GLY A 9 -6.10 -13.60 -4.45
CA GLY A 9 -5.47 -13.82 -5.75
C GLY A 9 -6.39 -14.49 -6.77
N ILE A 10 -7.70 -14.45 -6.53
CA ILE A 10 -8.74 -14.86 -7.48
C ILE A 10 -9.63 -13.64 -7.72
N THR A 11 -9.76 -13.22 -8.97
CA THR A 11 -10.54 -12.04 -9.37
C THR A 11 -11.56 -12.44 -10.40
N ARG A 12 -12.80 -11.97 -10.25
CA ARG A 12 -13.82 -12.13 -11.28
C ARG A 12 -13.50 -11.25 -12.49
N ILE A 13 -13.59 -11.82 -13.69
CA ILE A 13 -13.54 -11.09 -14.95
C ILE A 13 -14.91 -11.21 -15.61
N ASP A 14 -15.54 -10.07 -15.82
CA ASP A 14 -16.79 -9.91 -16.56
C ASP A 14 -16.56 -8.84 -17.64
N SER A 15 -16.15 -9.26 -18.83
CA SER A 15 -16.02 -8.42 -20.01
C SER A 15 -16.95 -8.91 -21.13
N HIS A 16 -17.17 -8.08 -22.14
CA HIS A 16 -18.10 -8.35 -23.25
C HIS A 16 -17.95 -9.77 -23.83
N ASP A 17 -16.72 -10.25 -23.99
CA ASP A 17 -16.42 -11.56 -24.60
C ASP A 17 -15.87 -12.60 -23.62
N THR A 18 -15.66 -12.26 -22.35
CA THR A 18 -15.00 -13.15 -21.40
C THR A 18 -15.58 -13.02 -20.01
N HIS A 19 -16.19 -14.11 -19.57
CA HIS A 19 -16.76 -14.28 -18.23
C HIS A 19 -16.01 -15.42 -17.55
N GLY A 20 -15.39 -15.17 -16.41
CA GLY A 20 -14.58 -16.18 -15.74
C GLY A 20 -13.88 -15.70 -14.47
N TRP A 21 -13.08 -16.58 -13.87
CA TRP A 21 -12.27 -16.29 -12.70
C TRP A 21 -10.80 -16.34 -13.05
N PHE A 22 -10.10 -15.25 -12.80
CA PHE A 22 -8.68 -15.13 -13.05
C PHE A 22 -7.89 -15.34 -11.77
N VAL A 23 -7.05 -16.37 -11.75
CA VAL A 23 -6.17 -16.69 -10.64
C VAL A 23 -4.79 -16.13 -10.94
N ARG A 24 -4.20 -15.38 -10.00
CA ARG A 24 -2.81 -14.91 -10.05
C ARG A 24 -2.11 -15.17 -8.72
N ALA A 25 -0.93 -15.80 -8.78
CA ALA A 25 -0.03 -15.92 -7.64
C ALA A 25 1.39 -15.48 -8.02
N TYR A 26 2.04 -14.80 -7.09
CA TYR A 26 3.43 -14.38 -7.19
C TYR A 26 4.21 -14.98 -6.02
N LYS A 27 5.33 -15.67 -6.30
CA LYS A 27 6.28 -16.11 -5.27
C LYS A 27 7.67 -16.30 -5.87
N ALA A 28 8.70 -15.87 -5.14
CA ALA A 28 10.11 -16.02 -5.52
C ALA A 28 10.43 -15.54 -6.97
N GLY A 29 9.88 -14.38 -7.37
CA GLY A 29 10.12 -13.82 -8.70
C GLY A 29 9.32 -14.46 -9.84
N LYS A 30 8.59 -15.55 -9.59
CA LYS A 30 7.76 -16.22 -10.61
C LYS A 30 6.29 -15.85 -10.44
N THR A 31 5.66 -15.48 -11.56
CA THR A 31 4.21 -15.23 -11.65
C THR A 31 3.56 -16.42 -12.34
N THR A 32 2.54 -16.99 -11.72
CA THR A 32 1.67 -17.99 -12.35
C THR A 32 0.25 -17.44 -12.40
N SER A 33 -0.37 -17.54 -13.57
CA SER A 33 -1.76 -17.11 -13.78
C SER A 33 -2.54 -18.06 -14.67
N LYS A 34 -3.85 -18.21 -14.41
CA LYS A 34 -4.77 -19.00 -15.22
C LYS A 34 -6.18 -18.42 -15.15
N LEU A 35 -6.88 -18.41 -16.29
CA LEU A 35 -8.28 -18.05 -16.39
C LEU A 35 -9.16 -19.31 -16.38
N PHE A 36 -10.24 -19.25 -15.61
CA PHE A 36 -11.30 -20.27 -15.53
C PHE A 36 -12.57 -19.64 -16.09
N SER A 37 -12.84 -19.81 -17.39
CA SER A 37 -14.00 -19.20 -18.03
C SER A 37 -15.30 -19.96 -17.73
N ASP A 38 -16.39 -19.24 -17.55
CA ASP A 38 -17.70 -19.83 -17.24
C ASP A 38 -18.15 -20.78 -18.35
N ALA A 39 -17.91 -20.41 -19.62
CA ALA A 39 -18.28 -21.22 -20.77
C ALA A 39 -17.58 -22.60 -20.80
N VAL A 40 -16.32 -22.65 -20.37
CA VAL A 40 -15.52 -23.89 -20.38
C VAL A 40 -15.81 -24.75 -19.15
N TYR A 41 -16.04 -24.11 -18.01
CA TYR A 41 -16.18 -24.79 -16.72
C TYR A 41 -17.64 -24.96 -16.26
N GLY A 42 -18.64 -24.67 -17.12
CA GLY A 42 -20.05 -24.97 -16.83
C GLY A 42 -20.75 -23.94 -15.93
N GLY A 43 -20.32 -22.68 -15.95
CA GLY A 43 -20.94 -21.57 -15.25
C GLY A 43 -20.10 -20.98 -14.11
N LYS A 44 -20.56 -19.83 -13.59
CA LYS A 44 -19.84 -18.99 -12.61
C LYS A 44 -19.39 -19.75 -11.36
N GLU A 45 -20.25 -20.60 -10.80
CA GLU A 45 -19.98 -21.28 -9.53
C GLU A 45 -18.96 -22.42 -9.67
N ILE A 46 -19.06 -23.20 -10.75
CA ILE A 46 -18.13 -24.31 -11.01
C ILE A 46 -16.76 -23.74 -11.38
N ALA A 47 -16.71 -22.70 -12.22
CA ALA A 47 -15.49 -21.99 -12.56
C ALA A 47 -14.80 -21.39 -11.32
N LEU A 48 -15.58 -20.88 -10.34
CA LEU A 48 -15.03 -20.39 -9.07
C LEU A 48 -14.42 -21.53 -8.25
N LYS A 49 -15.12 -22.66 -8.14
CA LYS A 49 -14.64 -23.83 -7.38
C LYS A 49 -13.31 -24.34 -7.94
N GLU A 50 -13.21 -24.45 -9.26
CA GLU A 50 -11.98 -24.87 -9.95
C GLU A 50 -10.85 -23.85 -9.78
N ALA A 51 -11.16 -22.55 -9.84
CA ALA A 51 -10.19 -21.49 -9.57
C ALA A 51 -9.64 -21.55 -8.13
N ILE A 52 -10.49 -21.87 -7.15
CA ILE A 52 -10.08 -22.05 -5.75
C ILE A 52 -9.17 -23.27 -5.61
N THR A 53 -9.58 -24.43 -6.13
CA THR A 53 -8.77 -25.66 -6.08
C THR A 53 -7.40 -25.44 -6.69
N PHE A 54 -7.35 -24.87 -7.89
CA PHE A 54 -6.08 -24.54 -8.57
C PHE A 54 -5.23 -23.58 -7.75
N ARG A 55 -5.84 -22.56 -7.12
CA ARG A 55 -5.12 -21.62 -6.27
C ARG A 55 -4.51 -22.33 -5.05
N GLU A 56 -5.24 -23.21 -4.40
CA GLU A 56 -4.78 -23.96 -3.23
C GLU A 56 -3.63 -24.90 -3.58
N GLU A 57 -3.73 -25.63 -4.69
CA GLU A 57 -2.64 -26.45 -5.21
C GLU A 57 -1.41 -25.62 -5.55
N LEU A 58 -1.61 -24.47 -6.18
CA LEU A 58 -0.53 -23.54 -6.50
C LEU A 58 0.15 -23.03 -5.21
N VAL A 59 -0.61 -22.70 -4.16
CA VAL A 59 -0.03 -22.36 -2.84
C VAL A 59 0.77 -23.52 -2.27
N LYS A 60 0.24 -24.75 -2.32
CA LYS A 60 0.92 -25.95 -1.80
C LYS A 60 2.25 -26.19 -2.54
N LYS A 61 2.23 -26.22 -3.87
CA LYS A 61 3.44 -26.37 -4.71
C LYS A 61 4.46 -25.25 -4.44
N LEU A 62 3.98 -24.02 -4.30
CA LEU A 62 4.85 -22.89 -3.99
C LEU A 62 5.41 -22.94 -2.56
N ASN A 63 4.76 -23.65 -1.64
CA ASN A 63 5.21 -23.85 -0.26
C ASN A 63 5.96 -25.17 -0.06
N ASP A 64 6.15 -25.97 -1.11
CA ASP A 64 6.86 -27.25 -1.00
C ASP A 64 8.33 -27.00 -0.60
N GLY A 65 8.80 -27.71 0.42
CA GLY A 65 10.09 -27.46 1.07
C GLY A 65 10.18 -26.20 1.95
N VAL A 66 9.09 -25.45 2.12
CA VAL A 66 9.00 -24.31 3.05
C VAL A 66 8.15 -24.71 4.25
N ASP A 67 8.75 -24.79 5.43
CA ASP A 67 7.98 -24.95 6.67
C ASP A 67 7.16 -23.68 6.93
N VAL A 68 5.89 -23.75 6.53
CA VAL A 68 4.96 -22.63 6.55
C VAL A 68 4.67 -22.17 7.98
N ASP A 69 4.75 -23.09 8.95
CA ASP A 69 4.50 -22.79 10.34
C ASP A 69 5.74 -22.20 11.01
N LEU A 70 6.95 -22.62 10.65
CA LEU A 70 8.19 -21.91 10.99
C LEU A 70 8.22 -20.51 10.36
N VAL A 71 7.76 -20.30 9.12
CA VAL A 71 7.70 -18.96 8.51
C VAL A 71 6.67 -18.08 9.23
N LYS A 72 5.50 -18.61 9.59
CA LYS A 72 4.50 -17.88 10.39
C LYS A 72 5.03 -17.57 11.78
N GLN A 73 5.67 -18.53 12.44
CA GLN A 73 6.30 -18.36 13.75
C GLN A 73 7.44 -17.35 13.66
N ALA A 74 8.30 -17.40 12.65
CA ALA A 74 9.37 -16.43 12.42
C ALA A 74 8.82 -15.02 12.18
N LYS A 75 7.74 -14.87 11.40
CA LYS A 75 7.05 -13.58 11.24
C LYS A 75 6.46 -13.07 12.55
N LYS A 76 5.81 -13.94 13.32
CA LYS A 76 5.23 -13.63 14.64
C LYS A 76 6.31 -13.27 15.67
N VAL A 77 7.41 -14.01 15.69
CA VAL A 77 8.57 -13.75 16.56
C VAL A 77 9.26 -12.45 16.13
N ARG A 78 9.39 -12.17 14.83
CA ARG A 78 9.92 -10.91 14.31
C ARG A 78 9.03 -9.71 14.64
N SER A 79 7.70 -9.86 14.62
CA SER A 79 6.78 -8.81 15.08
C SER A 79 6.80 -8.63 16.60
N LEU A 80 7.04 -9.70 17.38
CA LEU A 80 7.14 -9.65 18.85
C LEU A 80 8.51 -9.17 19.35
N ARG A 81 9.58 -9.30 18.54
CA ARG A 81 10.95 -8.83 18.84
C ARG A 81 11.34 -7.54 18.14
N ALA A 82 10.44 -6.93 17.37
CA ALA A 82 10.73 -5.65 16.74
C ALA A 82 10.98 -4.61 17.85
N LYS A 83 12.25 -4.25 18.05
CA LYS A 83 12.63 -3.07 18.84
C LYS A 83 11.75 -1.91 18.37
N PRO A 84 11.30 -1.01 19.27
CA PRO A 84 10.61 0.20 18.84
C PRO A 84 11.47 0.90 17.79
N VAL A 85 10.99 0.96 16.54
CA VAL A 85 11.69 1.66 15.47
C VAL A 85 11.40 3.14 15.66
N ASP A 86 12.47 3.93 15.81
CA ASP A 86 12.37 5.38 15.90
C ASP A 86 12.11 5.96 14.50
N LEU A 87 10.84 6.24 14.21
CA LEU A 87 10.42 6.77 12.91
C LEU A 87 10.98 8.16 12.61
N VAL A 88 11.29 8.95 13.65
CA VAL A 88 11.89 10.27 13.48
C VAL A 88 13.34 10.12 13.03
N ALA A 89 14.09 9.22 13.65
CA ALA A 89 15.44 8.89 13.22
C ALA A 89 15.46 8.37 11.77
N GLU A 90 14.58 7.43 11.42
CA GLU A 90 14.47 6.88 10.06
C GLU A 90 14.14 7.96 9.02
N ALA A 91 13.21 8.88 9.33
CA ALA A 91 12.87 9.98 8.43
C ALA A 91 14.04 10.97 8.27
N ASN A 92 14.78 11.26 9.35
CA ASN A 92 15.97 12.11 9.30
C ASN A 92 17.11 11.49 8.47
N GLU A 93 17.37 10.19 8.61
CA GLU A 93 18.37 9.52 7.77
C GLU A 93 17.95 9.52 6.30
N ALA A 94 16.65 9.31 6.02
CA ALA A 94 16.14 9.40 4.65
C ALA A 94 16.32 10.82 4.06
N MET A 95 16.05 11.86 4.84
CA MET A 95 16.21 13.27 4.42
C MET A 95 17.63 13.58 3.95
N LYS A 96 18.67 13.03 4.61
CA LYS A 96 20.07 13.21 4.22
C LYS A 96 20.38 12.68 2.82
N MET A 97 19.57 11.74 2.33
CA MET A 97 19.72 11.12 1.01
C MET A 97 18.91 11.85 -0.08
N ALA A 98 18.24 12.96 0.26
CA ALA A 98 17.44 13.73 -0.69
C ALA A 98 18.26 14.18 -1.91
N ILE A 99 17.69 13.96 -3.10
CA ILE A 99 18.26 14.42 -4.37
C ILE A 99 17.52 15.71 -4.73
N ALA A 100 17.93 16.82 -4.12
CA ALA A 100 17.28 18.13 -4.29
C ALA A 100 18.24 19.20 -4.85
N PRO A 101 18.85 18.99 -6.04
CA PRO A 101 19.83 19.91 -6.58
C PRO A 101 19.26 21.27 -6.98
N TYR A 102 17.94 21.40 -7.20
CA TYR A 102 17.32 22.65 -7.66
C TYR A 102 16.79 23.48 -6.51
N SER A 103 15.93 22.90 -5.64
CA SER A 103 15.35 23.67 -4.52
C SER A 103 16.31 23.81 -3.33
N LYS A 104 17.28 22.90 -3.20
CA LYS A 104 18.09 22.70 -1.98
C LYS A 104 17.26 22.40 -0.73
N PHE A 105 15.98 22.07 -0.91
CA PHE A 105 15.05 21.79 0.17
C PHE A 105 14.94 20.28 0.37
N GLN A 106 15.55 19.78 1.43
CA GLN A 106 15.58 18.35 1.74
C GLN A 106 14.38 17.97 2.61
N VAL A 107 13.72 16.88 2.22
CA VAL A 107 12.59 16.27 2.93
C VAL A 107 12.82 14.77 3.03
N GLY A 108 12.58 14.21 4.22
CA GLY A 108 12.57 12.78 4.48
C GLY A 108 11.22 12.32 5.00
N ALA A 109 10.91 11.04 4.79
CA ALA A 109 9.70 10.42 5.29
C ALA A 109 9.96 8.98 5.76
N ALA A 110 9.27 8.57 6.81
CA ALA A 110 9.24 7.19 7.30
C ALA A 110 7.78 6.75 7.51
N LEU A 111 7.35 5.76 6.75
CA LEU A 111 5.99 5.22 6.74
C LEU A 111 5.97 3.85 7.42
N LYS A 112 5.14 3.69 8.44
CA LYS A 112 5.00 2.44 9.19
C LYS A 112 3.80 1.63 8.69
N ALA A 113 4.10 0.46 8.15
CA ALA A 113 3.11 -0.52 7.74
C ALA A 113 2.51 -1.25 8.95
N SER A 114 1.29 -1.76 8.80
CA SER A 114 0.62 -2.58 9.83
C SER A 114 1.35 -3.90 10.12
N SER A 115 2.24 -4.33 9.22
CA SER A 115 3.15 -5.47 9.42
C SER A 115 4.24 -5.18 10.46
N GLY A 116 4.44 -3.91 10.84
CA GLY A 116 5.55 -3.44 11.66
C GLY A 116 6.79 -3.02 10.86
N ASN A 117 6.80 -3.25 9.54
CA ASN A 117 7.87 -2.77 8.67
C ASN A 117 7.83 -1.24 8.51
N VAL A 118 9.00 -0.64 8.33
CA VAL A 118 9.15 0.80 8.08
C VAL A 118 9.74 1.02 6.70
N TYR A 119 9.13 1.96 5.97
CA TYR A 119 9.49 2.31 4.62
C TYR A 119 9.88 3.77 4.56
N THR A 120 11.13 4.03 4.19
CA THR A 120 11.67 5.37 4.09
C THR A 120 11.59 5.92 2.66
N GLY A 121 11.58 7.24 2.56
CA GLY A 121 11.64 7.97 1.29
C GLY A 121 12.20 9.37 1.48
N GLN A 122 12.64 9.96 0.38
CA GLN A 122 13.25 11.28 0.30
C GLN A 122 12.76 11.99 -0.95
N ASN A 123 12.79 13.31 -0.99
CA ASN A 123 12.45 14.00 -2.23
C ASN A 123 13.54 13.79 -3.30
N ILE A 124 13.09 13.59 -4.53
CA ILE A 124 13.92 13.37 -5.72
C ILE A 124 13.44 14.35 -6.79
N GLU A 125 14.29 15.30 -7.13
CA GLU A 125 13.97 16.32 -8.11
C GLU A 125 14.49 15.95 -9.51
N SER A 126 13.80 16.47 -10.51
CA SER A 126 14.14 16.34 -11.92
C SER A 126 14.21 17.72 -12.55
N ALA A 127 15.06 17.90 -13.57
CA ALA A 127 15.08 19.12 -14.39
C ALA A 127 13.71 19.44 -15.01
N SER A 128 12.93 18.40 -15.33
CA SER A 128 11.51 18.54 -15.63
C SER A 128 10.72 18.47 -14.32
N PHE A 129 10.45 19.64 -13.73
CA PHE A 129 9.99 19.74 -12.34
C PHE A 129 8.72 18.94 -12.04
N GLY A 130 7.81 18.80 -13.02
CA GLY A 130 6.59 18.01 -12.88
C GLY A 130 6.82 16.50 -12.64
N LEU A 131 8.03 16.00 -12.93
CA LEU A 131 8.44 14.62 -12.66
C LEU A 131 9.03 14.44 -11.26
N SER A 132 9.17 15.51 -10.48
CA SER A 132 9.75 15.44 -9.14
C SER A 132 8.83 14.68 -8.17
N MET A 133 9.46 13.90 -7.30
CA MET A 133 8.79 13.04 -6.34
C MET A 133 9.06 13.52 -4.92
N CYS A 134 8.01 13.65 -4.13
CA CYS A 134 8.12 14.00 -2.71
C CYS A 134 8.45 12.75 -1.88
N ALA A 135 9.07 12.96 -0.71
CA ALA A 135 9.52 11.89 0.19
C ALA A 135 8.40 10.92 0.57
N GLU A 136 7.20 11.44 0.84
CA GLU A 136 6.04 10.67 1.29
C GLU A 136 5.55 9.71 0.20
N ARG A 137 5.53 10.17 -1.05
CA ARG A 137 5.14 9.35 -2.21
C ARG A 137 6.20 8.27 -2.49
N VAL A 138 7.49 8.59 -2.32
CA VAL A 138 8.57 7.60 -2.42
C VAL A 138 8.41 6.50 -1.36
N ALA A 139 8.23 6.88 -0.08
CA ALA A 139 8.03 5.94 1.01
C ALA A 139 6.80 5.03 0.79
N LEU A 140 5.68 5.63 0.39
CA LEU A 140 4.45 4.90 0.11
C LEU A 140 4.60 3.95 -1.07
N PHE A 141 5.11 4.40 -2.21
CA PHE A 141 5.23 3.55 -3.40
C PHE A 141 6.24 2.42 -3.22
N LYS A 142 7.31 2.66 -2.44
CA LYS A 142 8.21 1.60 -1.99
C LYS A 142 7.44 0.52 -1.21
N ALA A 143 6.68 0.91 -0.19
CA ALA A 143 5.88 -0.02 0.60
C ALA A 143 4.84 -0.79 -0.23
N LEU A 144 4.12 -0.09 -1.10
CA LEU A 144 3.10 -0.69 -1.97
C LEU A 144 3.71 -1.71 -2.94
N SER A 145 4.90 -1.41 -3.50
CA SER A 145 5.59 -2.31 -4.43
C SER A 145 6.11 -3.58 -3.73
N GLU A 146 6.44 -3.49 -2.43
CA GLU A 146 6.78 -4.64 -1.58
C GLU A 146 5.55 -5.41 -1.03
N GLY A 147 4.34 -4.98 -1.41
CA GLY A 147 3.09 -5.70 -1.13
C GLY A 147 2.36 -5.24 0.14
N GLU A 148 2.80 -4.18 0.81
CA GLU A 148 2.09 -3.61 1.95
C GLU A 148 0.78 -2.95 1.51
N ARG A 149 -0.27 -3.06 2.33
CA ARG A 149 -1.60 -2.49 2.05
C ARG A 149 -2.26 -1.86 3.28
N GLY A 150 -1.60 -1.89 4.42
CA GLY A 150 -2.09 -1.33 5.68
C GLY A 150 -1.00 -0.50 6.31
N PHE A 151 -1.37 0.67 6.81
CA PHE A 151 -0.44 1.67 7.34
C PHE A 151 -1.04 2.32 8.58
N SER A 152 -0.18 2.81 9.47
CA SER A 152 -0.61 3.35 10.77
C SER A 152 -0.20 4.81 10.94
N GLU A 153 1.03 5.14 10.57
CA GLU A 153 1.62 6.45 10.77
C GLU A 153 2.70 6.74 9.74
N ILE A 154 2.87 8.02 9.42
CA ILE A 154 3.98 8.54 8.64
C ILE A 154 4.62 9.71 9.40
N VAL A 155 5.95 9.68 9.52
CA VAL A 155 6.76 10.81 9.99
C VAL A 155 7.39 11.50 8.79
N ILE A 156 7.40 12.83 8.80
CA ILE A 156 7.97 13.67 7.75
C ILE A 156 8.90 14.67 8.41
N THR A 157 10.12 14.75 7.91
CA THR A 157 11.16 15.67 8.37
C THR A 157 11.56 16.58 7.23
N SER A 158 11.97 17.81 7.54
CA SER A 158 12.50 18.73 6.54
C SER A 158 13.67 19.53 7.08
N SER A 159 14.51 19.99 6.15
CA SER A 159 15.61 20.93 6.42
C SER A 159 15.15 22.34 6.84
N SER A 160 13.85 22.62 6.82
CA SER A 160 13.26 23.88 7.29
C SER A 160 13.19 23.96 8.81
N ASP A 161 13.48 25.14 9.38
CA ASP A 161 13.22 25.46 10.78
C ASP A 161 11.73 25.56 11.15
N ASP A 162 10.84 25.64 10.15
CA ASP A 162 9.39 25.59 10.31
C ASP A 162 8.82 24.24 9.82
N PHE A 163 7.62 23.88 10.26
CA PHE A 163 6.95 22.66 9.82
C PHE A 163 6.74 22.67 8.31
N CYS A 164 7.13 21.59 7.63
CA CYS A 164 6.84 21.38 6.21
C CYS A 164 5.47 20.69 6.05
N PRO A 165 4.41 21.39 5.61
CA PRO A 165 3.12 20.76 5.38
C PRO A 165 3.19 19.88 4.12
N LEU A 166 2.46 18.76 4.13
CA LEU A 166 2.37 17.89 2.96
C LEU A 166 1.80 18.67 1.77
N CYS A 167 2.35 18.46 0.57
CA CYS A 167 1.74 19.00 -0.64
C CYS A 167 0.41 18.28 -0.95
N GLY A 168 -0.46 18.93 -1.75
CA GLY A 168 -1.78 18.37 -2.08
C GLY A 168 -1.72 16.98 -2.71
N ALA A 169 -0.73 16.73 -3.59
CA ALA A 169 -0.55 15.43 -4.22
C ALA A 169 -0.22 14.33 -3.22
N CYS A 170 0.66 14.59 -2.24
CA CYS A 170 0.98 13.62 -1.19
C CYS A 170 -0.25 13.32 -0.32
N ARG A 171 -1.01 14.36 0.06
CA ARG A 171 -2.24 14.18 0.85
C ARG A 171 -3.23 13.26 0.14
N GLN A 172 -3.47 13.51 -1.15
CA GLN A 172 -4.41 12.74 -1.96
C GLN A 172 -3.98 11.27 -2.10
N VAL A 173 -2.73 11.03 -2.49
CA VAL A 173 -2.22 9.67 -2.73
C VAL A 173 -2.13 8.87 -1.43
N LEU A 174 -1.68 9.49 -0.33
CA LEU A 174 -1.69 8.83 0.98
C LEU A 174 -3.11 8.49 1.41
N LEU A 175 -4.08 9.37 1.21
CA LEU A 175 -5.44 9.09 1.65
C LEU A 175 -6.04 7.93 0.87
N GLU A 176 -5.75 7.84 -0.43
CA GLU A 176 -6.22 6.76 -1.30
C GLU A 176 -5.64 5.38 -0.91
N PHE A 177 -4.33 5.30 -0.62
CA PHE A 177 -3.67 4.01 -0.41
C PHE A 177 -3.36 3.66 1.05
N ALA A 178 -3.32 4.64 1.94
CA ALA A 178 -3.05 4.48 3.36
C ALA A 178 -4.25 4.79 4.26
N GLY A 179 -5.27 5.48 3.76
CA GLY A 179 -6.43 5.88 4.55
C GLY A 179 -6.09 6.97 5.57
N ASN A 180 -6.90 7.09 6.63
CA ASN A 180 -6.78 8.16 7.62
C ASN A 180 -5.68 7.90 8.69
N ILE A 181 -4.44 7.76 8.22
CA ILE A 181 -3.26 7.54 9.07
C ILE A 181 -2.90 8.77 9.91
N SER A 182 -2.10 8.56 10.94
CA SER A 182 -1.45 9.66 11.65
C SER A 182 -0.27 10.22 10.85
N VAL A 183 -0.22 11.54 10.75
CA VAL A 183 0.85 12.29 10.09
C VAL A 183 1.58 13.09 11.16
N ILE A 184 2.88 12.91 11.26
CA ILE A 184 3.76 13.61 12.21
C ILE A 184 4.76 14.40 11.39
N MET A 185 4.71 15.72 11.49
CA MET A 185 5.68 16.62 10.87
C MET A 185 6.70 17.03 11.92
N VAL A 186 7.98 16.97 11.57
CA VAL A 186 9.11 17.36 12.40
C VAL A 186 9.89 18.43 11.66
N ASN A 187 10.10 19.59 12.29
CA ASN A 187 10.93 20.65 11.71
C ASN A 187 12.41 20.47 12.07
N GLY A 188 13.28 21.31 11.50
CA GLY A 188 14.72 21.31 11.72
C GLY A 188 15.14 21.61 13.16
N LYS A 189 14.23 22.17 13.98
CA LYS A 189 14.41 22.38 15.42
C LYS A 189 14.02 21.17 16.27
N GLY A 190 13.48 20.12 15.66
CA GLY A 190 13.01 18.91 16.35
C GLY A 190 11.62 19.05 16.97
N GLU A 191 10.91 20.15 16.71
CA GLU A 191 9.53 20.32 17.16
C GLU A 191 8.61 19.40 16.33
N MET A 192 7.53 18.91 16.95
CA MET A 192 6.65 17.93 16.34
C MET A 192 5.20 18.40 16.28
N LYS A 193 4.55 18.18 15.14
CA LYS A 193 3.12 18.43 14.93
C LYS A 193 2.43 17.18 14.40
N LYS A 194 1.48 16.65 15.18
CA LYS A 194 0.72 15.45 14.82
C LYS A 194 -0.70 15.80 14.40
N GLN A 195 -1.12 15.29 13.25
CA GLN A 195 -2.48 15.45 12.72
C GLN A 195 -2.97 14.15 12.07
N LYS A 196 -4.28 14.04 11.88
CA LYS A 196 -4.88 12.98 11.05
C LYS A 196 -4.91 13.44 9.60
N LEU A 197 -4.65 12.52 8.66
CA LEU A 197 -4.55 12.87 7.24
C LEU A 197 -5.84 13.51 6.70
N GLN A 198 -7.01 13.03 7.13
CA GLN A 198 -8.31 13.61 6.72
C GLN A 198 -8.50 15.07 7.18
N LYS A 199 -7.83 15.50 8.27
CA LYS A 199 -7.84 16.91 8.67
C LYS A 199 -6.98 17.79 7.76
N LEU A 200 -6.01 17.20 7.05
CA LEU A 200 -5.15 17.90 6.10
C LEU A 200 -5.79 18.00 4.71
N LEU A 201 -6.75 17.14 4.39
CA LEU A 201 -7.49 17.14 3.14
C LEU A 201 -8.98 16.89 3.42
N PRO A 202 -9.71 17.91 3.92
CA PRO A 202 -11.15 17.80 4.12
C PRO A 202 -11.85 17.57 2.78
N GLU A 203 -12.96 16.83 2.80
CA GLU A 203 -13.80 16.56 1.63
C GLU A 203 -13.00 16.02 0.42
N ALA A 204 -12.01 15.18 0.71
CA ALA A 204 -11.11 14.67 -0.30
C ALA A 204 -11.82 13.96 -1.45
N PHE A 205 -11.33 14.25 -2.66
CA PHE A 205 -11.72 13.52 -3.85
C PHE A 205 -11.43 12.02 -3.67
N ASN A 206 -12.38 11.17 -4.03
CA ASN A 206 -12.22 9.73 -3.88
C ASN A 206 -13.02 9.00 -4.96
N ALA A 207 -12.68 7.74 -5.19
CA ALA A 207 -13.25 6.95 -6.28
C ALA A 207 -14.77 6.75 -6.19
N LYS A 208 -15.42 7.00 -5.04
CA LYS A 208 -16.88 6.92 -4.89
C LYS A 208 -17.60 7.86 -5.87
N VAL A 209 -16.95 8.95 -6.30
CA VAL A 209 -17.49 9.87 -7.32
C VAL A 209 -17.68 9.22 -8.70
N PHE A 210 -16.90 8.17 -9.01
CA PHE A 210 -16.97 7.46 -10.28
C PHE A 210 -17.90 6.25 -10.23
N GLU A 211 -18.44 5.89 -9.06
CA GLU A 211 -19.31 4.71 -8.89
C GLU A 211 -20.69 4.87 -9.56
N LYS A 212 -21.03 6.05 -10.11
CA LYS A 212 -22.28 6.31 -10.85
C LYS A 212 -22.22 6.14 -12.38
N SER A 213 -21.18 5.54 -12.91
CA SER A 213 -21.14 5.13 -14.33
C SER A 213 -20.38 3.82 -14.41
N GLY A 214 -21.11 2.72 -14.62
CA GLY A 214 -20.61 1.35 -14.43
C GLY A 214 -19.21 1.10 -14.98
N THR A 215 -18.21 1.07 -14.11
CA THR A 215 -16.96 0.30 -14.31
C THR A 215 -16.14 0.22 -13.01
N THR A 216 -15.71 -1.01 -12.72
CA THR A 216 -14.58 -1.47 -11.90
C THR A 216 -14.27 -0.76 -10.56
N LYS A 217 -14.72 -1.39 -9.47
CA LYS A 217 -14.26 -1.11 -8.10
C LYS A 217 -12.76 -1.42 -7.96
N ILE A 218 -11.93 -0.39 -7.75
CA ILE A 218 -10.60 -0.58 -7.17
C ILE A 218 -10.82 -0.91 -5.69
N ALA A 219 -10.33 -2.07 -5.26
CA ALA A 219 -10.55 -2.57 -3.90
C ALA A 219 -9.69 -1.81 -2.87
N THR A 220 -10.15 -0.64 -2.42
CA THR A 220 -9.68 -0.02 -1.19
C THR A 220 -10.52 -0.55 -0.01
N LYS A 221 -9.85 -1.08 1.00
CA LYS A 221 -10.48 -1.41 2.30
C LYS A 221 -10.19 -0.23 3.23
N THR A 222 -11.22 0.50 3.62
CA THR A 222 -11.20 1.29 4.86
C THR A 222 -12.44 0.90 5.64
N ASP A 223 -12.22 0.22 6.77
CA ASP A 223 -13.22 0.05 7.81
C ASP A 223 -13.57 1.45 8.35
N GLU A 224 -14.74 1.96 7.97
CA GLU A 224 -15.44 3.00 8.73
C GLU A 224 -16.11 2.27 9.91
N SER A 225 -15.51 2.37 11.10
CA SER A 225 -16.26 2.21 12.34
C SER A 225 -16.50 3.61 12.88
N GLU A 226 -17.76 4.03 12.76
CA GLU A 226 -18.34 5.20 13.41
C GLU A 226 -18.12 5.08 14.92
N HIS A 227 -17.59 6.14 15.55
CA HIS A 227 -18.02 6.80 16.80
C HIS A 227 -17.11 8.00 17.06
#